data_AF-A0A9E3FG14-F1
#
_entry.id   AF-A0A9E3FG14-F1
#
_cell.length_a   1.000
_cell.length_b   1.000
_cell.length_c   1.000
_cell.angle_alpha   90.00
_cell.angle_beta   90.00
_cell.angle_gamma   90.00
#
_symmetry.space_group_name_H-M   'P 1'
#
loop_
_entity.id
_entity.type
_entity.pdbx_description
1 polymer ?
#
loop_
_entity_poly.entity_id
_entity_poly.type
_entity_poly.pdbx_seq_one_letter_code
_entity_poly.pdbx_strand_id
1 'polypeptide(L)'
;MDPVGTVPLFLALTSGRTRKVRNRQAWQAVLVAVLVIAAFALFGQQILRYLGISVPALQGAGGLLLILVALELLTGKQTRDAEVPDVNVAFVPLGTPLLAGPGAIVATIVFVRRAHGGGDAWAIAAGIVAVHVVLYLTLRFSGVILRVIRDAGVSLITRISGLLLSAIAVQLVADSAIAFARTV
;
A
#
# COMPACT_ATOMS: atom_id res chain seq x y z
N MET A 1 3.01 -8.41 0.84
CA MET A 1 2.84 -7.43 -0.27
C MET A 1 2.56 -8.23 -1.52
N ASP A 2 1.65 -7.78 -2.38
CA ASP A 2 1.31 -8.45 -3.64
C ASP A 2 1.72 -7.55 -4.83
N PRO A 3 2.89 -7.79 -5.43
CA PRO A 3 3.37 -7.00 -6.56
C PRO A 3 2.41 -7.00 -7.73
N VAL A 4 1.79 -8.14 -8.04
CA VAL A 4 0.94 -8.31 -9.22
C VAL A 4 -0.42 -7.66 -8.99
N GLY A 5 -1.06 -7.93 -7.86
CA GLY A 5 -2.34 -7.33 -7.49
C GLY A 5 -2.29 -5.82 -7.30
N THR A 6 -1.11 -5.25 -7.04
CA THR A 6 -0.94 -3.78 -6.93
C THR A 6 -0.89 -3.08 -8.29
N VAL A 7 -0.57 -3.79 -9.37
CA VAL A 7 -0.41 -3.17 -10.70
C VAL A 7 -1.66 -2.42 -11.16
N PRO A 8 -2.86 -3.03 -11.19
CA PRO A 8 -4.08 -2.35 -11.64
C PRO A 8 -4.32 -1.05 -10.86
N LEU A 9 -4.09 -1.08 -9.55
CA LEU A 9 -4.30 0.07 -8.68
C LEU A 9 -3.25 1.16 -8.88
N PHE A 10 -1.98 0.79 -9.06
CA PHE A 10 -0.94 1.75 -9.42
C PHE A 10 -1.23 2.42 -10.75
N LEU A 11 -1.71 1.68 -11.75
CA LEU A 11 -2.08 2.25 -13.05
C LEU A 11 -3.30 3.17 -12.93
N ALA A 12 -4.28 2.81 -12.11
CA ALA A 12 -5.46 3.62 -11.82
C ALA A 12 -5.10 4.94 -11.12
N LEU A 13 -4.18 4.89 -10.16
CA LEU A 13 -3.72 6.03 -9.37
C LEU A 13 -2.74 6.94 -10.11
N THR A 14 -2.14 6.44 -11.19
CA THR A 14 -1.19 7.19 -12.03
C THR A 14 -1.72 7.44 -13.44
N SER A 15 -3.01 7.20 -13.69
CA SER A 15 -3.64 7.51 -14.98
C SER A 15 -3.59 9.01 -15.26
N GLY A 16 -3.40 9.37 -16.54
CA GLY A 16 -3.23 10.76 -16.95
C GLY A 16 -1.86 11.39 -16.63
N ARG A 17 -0.99 10.72 -15.86
CA ARG A 17 0.38 11.21 -15.58
C ARG A 17 1.37 10.76 -16.68
N THR A 18 2.39 11.59 -16.91
CA THR A 18 3.45 11.23 -17.88
C THR A 18 4.24 10.02 -17.41
N ARG A 19 4.86 9.29 -18.36
CA ARG A 19 5.70 8.12 -18.04
C ARG A 19 6.81 8.46 -17.04
N LYS A 20 7.42 9.64 -17.15
CA LYS A 20 8.47 10.10 -16.22
C LYS A 20 7.95 10.26 -14.78
N VAL A 21 6.80 10.93 -14.61
CA VAL A 21 6.16 11.12 -13.30
C VAL A 21 5.75 9.79 -12.70
N ARG A 22 5.10 8.92 -13.47
CA ARG A 22 4.69 7.58 -13.01
C ARG A 22 5.86 6.77 -12.50
N ASN A 23 6.98 6.74 -13.22
CA ASN A 23 8.17 6.01 -12.79
C ASN A 23 8.78 6.57 -11.50
N ARG A 24 8.75 7.89 -11.33
CA ARG A 24 9.17 8.54 -10.09
C ARG A 24 8.25 8.16 -8.94
N GLN A 25 6.93 8.14 -9.16
CA GLN A 25 5.95 7.71 -8.16
C GLN A 25 6.11 6.23 -7.79
N ALA A 26 6.40 5.34 -8.74
CA ALA A 26 6.71 3.94 -8.44
C ALA A 26 7.90 3.82 -7.48
N TRP A 27 8.99 4.54 -7.76
CA TRP A 27 10.17 4.54 -6.89
C TRP A 27 9.88 5.14 -5.51
N GLN A 28 9.17 6.27 -5.48
CA GLN A 28 8.79 6.92 -4.22
C GLN A 28 7.87 6.04 -3.38
N ALA A 29 6.90 5.36 -4.00
CA ALA A 29 5.96 4.49 -3.29
C ALA A 29 6.67 3.29 -2.65
N VAL A 30 7.59 2.66 -3.39
CA VAL A 30 8.41 1.58 -2.85
C VAL A 30 9.33 2.09 -1.75
N LEU A 31 9.97 3.25 -1.93
CA LEU A 31 10.83 3.83 -0.90
C LEU A 31 10.06 4.12 0.40
N VAL A 32 8.87 4.71 0.29
CA VAL A 32 7.98 4.94 1.43
C VAL A 32 7.62 3.61 2.09
N ALA A 33 7.28 2.59 1.30
CA ALA A 33 6.94 1.28 1.83
C ALA A 33 8.12 0.64 2.60
N VAL A 34 9.33 0.70 2.04
CA VAL A 34 10.56 0.23 2.71
C VAL A 34 10.76 0.96 4.03
N LEU A 35 10.69 2.30 4.01
CA LEU A 35 10.94 3.11 5.20
C LEU A 35 9.93 2.81 6.31
N VAL A 36 8.65 2.70 5.97
CA VAL A 36 7.59 2.38 6.93
C VAL A 36 7.76 0.97 7.47
N ILE A 37 7.98 -0.03 6.62
CA ILE A 37 8.21 -1.42 7.05
C ILE A 37 9.45 -1.51 7.94
N ALA A 38 10.56 -0.86 7.58
CA ALA A 38 11.78 -0.85 8.37
C ALA A 38 11.57 -0.15 9.73
N ALA A 39 10.87 0.97 9.76
CA ALA A 39 10.54 1.67 11.00
C ALA A 39 9.69 0.78 11.93
N PHE A 40 8.67 0.10 11.40
CA PHE A 40 7.85 -0.83 12.18
C PHE A 40 8.59 -2.12 12.56
N ALA A 41 9.54 -2.57 11.75
CA ALA A 41 10.40 -3.71 12.08
C ALA A 41 11.26 -3.41 13.32
N LEU A 42 11.84 -2.21 13.39
CA LEU A 42 12.75 -1.81 14.46
C LEU A 42 12.01 -1.30 15.71
N PHE A 43 10.95 -0.50 15.51
CA PHE A 43 10.32 0.28 16.58
C PHE A 43 8.82 0.05 16.69
N GLY A 44 8.22 -0.79 15.84
CA GLY A 44 6.76 -0.86 15.71
C GLY A 44 6.02 -1.16 17.01
N GLN A 45 6.53 -2.09 17.83
CA GLN A 45 5.90 -2.40 19.12
C GLN A 45 6.01 -1.24 20.11
N GLN A 46 7.15 -0.57 20.17
CA GLN A 46 7.43 0.54 21.07
C GLN A 46 6.57 1.76 20.69
N ILE A 47 6.49 2.08 19.39
CA ILE A 47 5.64 3.16 18.88
C ILE A 47 4.18 2.91 19.25
N LEU A 48 3.68 1.71 18.96
CA LEU A 48 2.28 1.36 19.23
C LEU A 48 1.97 1.40 20.74
N ARG A 49 2.86 0.86 21.58
CA ARG A 49 2.71 0.92 23.05
C ARG A 49 2.75 2.34 23.59
N TYR A 50 3.67 3.17 23.10
CA TYR A 50 3.80 4.57 23.53
C TYR A 50 2.56 5.39 23.19
N LEU A 51 1.99 5.17 22.00
CA LEU A 51 0.79 5.86 21.55
C LEU A 51 -0.52 5.24 22.11
N GLY A 52 -0.45 4.09 22.79
CA GLY A 52 -1.63 3.36 23.24
C GLY A 52 -2.49 2.82 22.09
N ILE A 53 -1.89 2.57 20.93
CA ILE A 53 -2.59 2.15 19.71
C ILE A 53 -2.43 0.64 19.52
N SER A 54 -3.55 -0.05 19.31
CA SER A 54 -3.54 -1.48 18.98
C SER A 54 -3.25 -1.71 17.48
N VAL A 55 -2.70 -2.86 17.14
CA VAL A 55 -2.54 -3.27 15.73
C VAL A 55 -3.88 -3.25 14.97
N PRO A 56 -5.00 -3.76 15.53
CA PRO A 56 -6.33 -3.60 14.95
C PRO A 56 -6.73 -2.15 14.68
N ALA A 57 -6.40 -1.20 15.56
CA ALA A 57 -6.67 0.21 15.34
C ALA A 57 -6.01 0.74 14.06
N LEU A 58 -4.74 0.39 13.85
CA LEU A 58 -3.99 0.75 12.65
C LEU A 58 -4.59 0.11 11.39
N GLN A 59 -5.05 -1.15 11.49
CA GLN A 59 -5.75 -1.85 10.41
C GLN A 59 -7.06 -1.14 10.01
N GLY A 60 -7.88 -0.79 11.00
CA GLY A 60 -9.16 -0.11 10.77
C GLY A 60 -8.96 1.26 10.12
N ALA A 61 -8.02 2.06 10.66
CA ALA A 61 -7.69 3.38 10.09
C ALA A 61 -7.18 3.28 8.64
N GLY A 62 -6.29 2.31 8.37
CA GLY A 62 -5.81 2.04 7.01
C GLY A 62 -6.94 1.61 6.07
N GLY A 63 -7.85 0.73 6.54
CA GLY A 63 -9.04 0.32 5.81
C GLY A 63 -9.93 1.51 5.45
N LEU A 64 -10.23 2.41 6.41
CA LEU A 64 -11.04 3.61 6.16
C LEU A 64 -10.41 4.52 5.09
N LEU A 65 -9.08 4.71 5.13
CA LEU A 65 -8.38 5.48 4.11
C LEU A 65 -8.50 4.84 2.72
N LEU A 66 -8.38 3.51 2.63
CA LEU A 66 -8.54 2.80 1.37
C LEU A 66 -9.98 2.85 0.84
N ILE A 67 -11.00 2.92 1.70
CA ILE A 67 -12.39 3.15 1.28
C ILE A 67 -12.51 4.51 0.56
N LEU A 68 -11.92 5.58 1.13
CA LEU A 68 -11.95 6.90 0.52
C LEU A 68 -11.35 6.88 -0.90
N VAL A 69 -10.18 6.26 -1.03
CA VAL A 69 -9.49 6.10 -2.33
C VAL A 69 -10.32 5.26 -3.29
N ALA A 70 -10.92 4.16 -2.82
CA ALA A 70 -11.75 3.31 -3.64
C ALA A 70 -12.95 4.07 -4.20
N LEU A 71 -13.60 4.90 -3.38
CA LEU A 71 -14.70 5.75 -3.79
C LEU A 71 -14.25 6.78 -4.83
N GLU A 72 -13.09 7.40 -4.67
CA GLU A 72 -12.52 8.31 -5.69
C GLU A 72 -12.32 7.62 -7.04
N LEU A 73 -11.75 6.41 -7.03
CA LEU A 73 -11.55 5.59 -8.22
C LEU A 73 -12.88 5.18 -8.89
N LEU A 74 -13.90 4.81 -8.10
CA LEU A 74 -15.21 4.38 -8.59
C LEU A 74 -16.05 5.55 -9.14
N THR A 75 -16.00 6.70 -8.47
CA THR A 75 -16.75 7.90 -8.86
C THR A 75 -16.08 8.68 -9.99
N GLY A 76 -14.83 8.35 -10.33
CA GLY A 76 -14.09 9.05 -11.38
C GLY A 76 -13.68 10.47 -10.97
N LYS A 77 -13.74 10.80 -9.67
CA LYS A 77 -13.21 12.05 -9.09
C LYS A 77 -11.68 12.00 -9.02
N GLN A 78 -11.02 11.74 -10.15
CA GLN A 78 -9.59 12.00 -10.27
C GLN A 78 -9.42 13.50 -10.45
N THR A 79 -9.40 14.26 -9.33
CA THR A 79 -8.78 15.60 -9.21
C THR A 79 -8.80 16.44 -10.49
N ARG A 80 -9.99 16.60 -11.10
CA ARG A 80 -10.19 17.46 -12.26
C ARG A 80 -10.29 18.93 -11.87
N ASP A 81 -10.50 19.20 -10.59
CA ASP A 81 -10.62 20.53 -10.03
C ASP A 81 -9.70 20.69 -8.82
N ALA A 82 -9.09 21.89 -8.72
CA ALA A 82 -8.27 22.46 -7.64
C ALA A 82 -6.76 22.19 -7.69
N GLU A 83 -6.03 23.29 -7.94
CA GLU A 83 -4.89 23.91 -7.20
C GLU A 83 -4.38 23.31 -5.87
N VAL A 84 -4.69 22.06 -5.52
CA VAL A 84 -4.12 21.37 -4.37
C VAL A 84 -2.74 20.85 -4.77
N PRO A 85 -1.67 21.22 -4.05
CA PRO A 85 -0.31 20.79 -4.38
C PRO A 85 -0.27 19.26 -4.44
N ASP A 86 0.08 18.75 -5.63
CA ASP A 86 0.34 17.36 -5.99
C ASP A 86 0.38 16.42 -4.78
N VAL A 87 -0.80 16.00 -4.27
CA VAL A 87 -0.88 15.03 -3.18
C VAL A 87 -0.22 13.80 -3.74
N ASN A 88 1.03 13.58 -3.34
CA ASN A 88 1.87 12.66 -4.04
C ASN A 88 1.38 11.26 -3.67
N VAL A 89 0.59 10.71 -4.59
CA VAL A 89 -0.13 9.45 -4.48
C VAL A 89 0.82 8.31 -4.07
N ALA A 90 2.12 8.48 -4.35
CA ALA A 90 3.19 7.61 -3.91
C ALA A 90 3.34 7.51 -2.37
N PHE A 91 3.06 8.57 -1.60
CA PHE A 91 3.05 8.51 -0.14
C PHE A 91 1.75 7.91 0.35
N VAL A 92 0.62 8.55 0.02
CA VAL A 92 -0.72 8.10 0.39
C VAL A 92 -1.60 8.15 -0.85
N PRO A 93 -2.28 7.06 -1.21
CA PRO A 93 -2.40 5.77 -0.50
C PRO A 93 -1.39 4.69 -0.94
N LEU A 94 -0.57 4.90 -1.98
CA LEU A 94 0.29 3.84 -2.53
C LEU A 94 1.33 3.37 -1.52
N GLY A 95 2.19 4.26 -1.05
CA GLY A 95 3.23 3.92 -0.08
C GLY A 95 2.63 3.40 1.21
N THR A 96 1.67 4.14 1.76
CA THR A 96 0.84 3.75 2.90
C THR A 96 -0.62 4.08 2.63
N PRO A 97 -1.57 3.17 2.93
CA PRO A 97 -1.41 1.83 3.51
C PRO A 97 -1.38 0.72 2.44
N LEU A 98 -1.23 0.99 1.15
CA LEU A 98 -1.35 -0.08 0.16
C LEU A 98 -0.13 -1.01 0.13
N LEU A 99 1.07 -0.43 0.00
CA LEU A 99 2.32 -1.19 -0.06
C LEU A 99 2.80 -1.56 1.34
N ALA A 100 3.04 -0.56 2.21
CA ALA A 100 3.28 -0.77 3.64
C ALA A 100 1.97 -0.92 4.41
N GLY A 101 1.17 -1.88 3.98
CA GLY A 101 -0.12 -2.15 4.59
C GLY A 101 -0.03 -2.86 5.92
N PRO A 102 -1.15 -2.87 6.67
CA PRO A 102 -1.18 -3.43 8.01
C PRO A 102 -0.76 -4.90 8.05
N GLY A 103 -1.13 -5.71 7.05
CA GLY A 103 -0.70 -7.10 6.96
C GLY A 103 0.81 -7.24 6.81
N ALA A 104 1.45 -6.38 6.02
CA ALA A 104 2.90 -6.37 5.86
C ALA A 104 3.61 -5.90 7.13
N ILE A 105 3.07 -4.87 7.81
CA ILE A 105 3.56 -4.39 9.11
C ILE A 105 3.49 -5.50 10.16
N VAL A 106 2.32 -6.15 10.30
CA VAL A 106 2.11 -7.23 11.28
C VAL A 106 3.01 -8.43 11.01
N ALA A 107 3.08 -8.88 9.75
CA ALA A 107 3.97 -9.97 9.38
C ALA A 107 5.43 -9.65 9.73
N THR A 108 5.87 -8.43 9.43
CA THR A 108 7.23 -7.99 9.75
C THR A 108 7.49 -7.99 11.26
N ILE A 109 6.59 -7.43 12.06
CA ILE A 109 6.70 -7.47 13.54
C ILE A 109 6.77 -8.91 14.04
N VAL A 110 5.93 -9.82 13.51
CA VAL A 110 5.92 -11.23 13.92
C VAL A 110 7.21 -11.94 13.54
N PHE A 111 7.75 -11.71 12.33
CA PHE A 111 9.02 -12.31 11.90
C PHE A 111 10.18 -11.81 12.75
N VAL A 112 10.27 -10.51 13.01
CA VAL A 112 11.31 -9.94 13.88
C VAL A 112 11.25 -10.53 15.28
N ARG A 113 10.04 -10.74 15.84
CA ARG A 113 9.88 -11.38 17.16
C ARG A 113 10.27 -12.85 17.19
N ARG A 114 10.22 -13.55 16.06
CA ARG A 114 10.58 -14.96 15.93
C ARG A 114 12.05 -15.18 15.59
N ALA A 115 12.80 -14.12 15.29
CA ALA A 115 14.21 -14.21 14.97
C ALA A 115 15.03 -14.55 16.23
N HIS A 116 15.75 -15.67 16.21
CA HIS A 116 16.61 -16.13 17.30
C HIS A 116 18.08 -16.14 16.82
N GLY A 117 18.65 -14.95 16.63
CA GLY A 117 20.07 -14.76 16.28
C GLY A 117 20.30 -13.86 15.07
N GLY A 118 21.57 -13.56 14.81
CA GLY A 118 21.96 -12.64 13.72
C GLY A 118 21.64 -13.16 12.31
N GLY A 119 21.63 -14.48 12.11
CA GLY A 119 21.29 -15.09 10.82
C GLY A 119 19.84 -14.83 10.41
N ASP A 120 18.91 -14.98 11.35
CA ASP A 120 17.48 -14.73 11.10
C ASP A 120 17.21 -13.25 10.81
N ALA A 121 17.89 -12.34 11.51
CA ALA A 121 17.79 -10.90 11.26
C ALA A 121 18.24 -10.55 9.83
N TRP A 122 19.37 -11.14 9.37
CA TRP A 122 19.83 -10.98 7.99
C TRP A 122 18.86 -11.57 6.97
N ALA A 123 18.28 -12.74 7.24
CA ALA A 123 17.30 -13.37 6.36
C ALA A 123 16.04 -12.50 6.21
N ILE A 124 15.53 -11.93 7.31
CA ILE A 124 14.38 -11.00 7.29
C ILE A 124 14.73 -9.74 6.49
N ALA A 125 15.88 -9.12 6.75
CA ALA A 125 16.32 -7.93 6.04
C ALA A 125 16.46 -8.20 4.53
N ALA A 126 17.07 -9.32 4.15
CA ALA A 126 17.20 -9.76 2.77
C ALA A 126 15.82 -9.99 2.12
N GLY A 127 14.88 -10.62 2.84
CA GLY A 127 13.50 -10.83 2.37
C GLY A 127 12.74 -9.52 2.14
N ILE A 128 12.87 -8.55 3.05
CA ILE A 128 12.30 -7.21 2.89
C ILE A 128 12.87 -6.54 1.65
N VAL A 129 14.20 -6.54 1.47
CA VAL A 129 14.82 -5.94 0.29
C VAL A 129 14.36 -6.64 -0.98
N ALA A 130 14.37 -7.98 -1.01
CA ALA A 130 13.98 -8.76 -2.17
C ALA A 130 12.53 -8.47 -2.61
N VAL A 131 11.56 -8.46 -1.68
CA VAL A 131 10.16 -8.20 -2.04
C VAL A 131 9.96 -6.78 -2.58
N HIS A 132 10.69 -5.79 -2.05
CA HIS A 132 10.61 -4.41 -2.52
C HIS A 132 11.30 -4.22 -3.88
N VAL A 133 12.36 -4.96 -4.17
CA VAL A 133 12.96 -5.00 -5.51
C VAL A 133 11.98 -5.58 -6.51
N VAL A 134 11.35 -6.72 -6.20
CA VAL A 134 10.32 -7.32 -7.07
C VAL A 134 9.18 -6.33 -7.29
N LEU A 135 8.66 -5.73 -6.21
CA LEU A 135 7.61 -4.73 -6.28
C LEU A 135 7.99 -3.54 -7.18
N TYR A 136 9.20 -2.98 -6.99
CA TYR A 136 9.70 -1.90 -7.82
C TYR A 136 9.74 -2.28 -9.30
N LEU A 137 10.28 -3.46 -9.63
CA LEU A 137 10.33 -3.93 -11.01
C LEU A 137 8.92 -4.10 -11.59
N THR A 138 8.00 -4.70 -10.84
CA THR A 138 6.61 -4.87 -11.26
C THR A 138 5.93 -3.52 -11.54
N LEU A 139 6.09 -2.53 -10.65
CA LEU A 139 5.52 -1.19 -10.84
C LEU A 139 6.23 -0.42 -11.97
N ARG A 140 7.55 -0.57 -12.12
CA ARG A 140 8.36 0.03 -13.18
C ARG A 140 7.93 -0.46 -14.57
N PHE A 141 7.66 -1.75 -14.69
CA PHE A 141 7.25 -2.38 -15.96
C PHE A 141 5.74 -2.38 -16.20
N SER A 142 4.92 -2.01 -15.21
CA SER A 142 3.47 -1.83 -15.36
C SER A 142 3.07 -0.93 -16.55
N GLY A 143 3.92 0.04 -16.90
CA GLY A 143 3.71 0.92 -18.04
C GLY A 143 3.72 0.25 -19.41
N VAL A 144 4.14 -1.02 -19.50
CA VAL A 144 4.01 -1.85 -20.71
C VAL A 144 2.55 -2.29 -20.89
N ILE A 145 1.86 -2.64 -19.79
CA ILE A 145 0.46 -3.05 -19.80
C ILE A 145 -0.42 -1.94 -20.34
N LEU A 146 -0.16 -0.68 -19.95
CA LEU A 146 -0.86 0.50 -20.50
C LEU A 146 -0.66 0.73 -22.00
N ARG A 147 0.44 0.27 -22.60
CA ARG A 147 0.63 0.40 -24.05
C ARG A 147 -0.24 -0.58 -24.83
N VAL A 148 -0.62 -1.70 -24.21
CA VAL A 148 -1.55 -2.68 -24.77
C VAL A 148 -3.00 -2.24 -24.52
N ILE A 149 -3.25 -1.63 -23.36
CA ILE A 149 -4.58 -1.27 -22.88
C ILE A 149 -4.82 0.22 -23.18
N ARG A 150 -5.42 0.48 -24.35
CA ARG A 150 -5.87 1.82 -24.80
C ARG A 150 -6.75 2.52 -23.75
N ASP A 151 -7.04 3.81 -23.96
CA ASP A 151 -7.77 4.67 -23.00
C ASP A 151 -9.07 4.06 -22.43
N ALA A 152 -9.85 3.35 -23.25
CA ALA A 152 -11.06 2.66 -22.79
C ALA A 152 -10.77 1.57 -21.73
N GLY A 153 -9.66 0.84 -21.90
CA GLY A 153 -9.24 -0.18 -20.94
C GLY A 153 -8.63 0.42 -19.67
N VAL A 154 -8.05 1.62 -19.73
CA VAL A 154 -7.60 2.34 -18.53
C VAL A 154 -8.79 2.66 -17.64
N SER A 155 -9.88 3.19 -18.21
CA SER A 155 -11.11 3.47 -17.46
C SER A 155 -11.69 2.21 -16.79
N LEU A 156 -11.70 1.08 -17.52
CA LEU A 156 -12.16 -0.20 -16.98
C LEU A 156 -11.26 -0.68 -15.82
N ILE A 157 -9.94 -0.63 -15.99
CA ILE A 157 -8.99 -1.01 -14.94
C ILE A 157 -9.15 -0.14 -13.70
N THR A 158 -9.33 1.18 -13.86
CA THR A 158 -9.56 2.09 -12.75
C THR A 158 -10.80 1.69 -11.95
N ARG A 159 -11.90 1.38 -12.62
CA ARG A 159 -13.15 0.93 -11.97
C ARG A 159 -12.99 -0.42 -11.27
N ILE A 160 -12.38 -1.41 -11.93
CA ILE A 160 -12.12 -2.73 -11.34
C ILE A 160 -11.21 -2.60 -10.13
N SER A 161 -10.15 -1.79 -10.22
CA SER A 161 -9.21 -1.57 -9.12
C SER A 161 -9.88 -0.86 -7.95
N GLY A 162 -10.76 0.11 -8.22
CA GLY A 162 -11.61 0.74 -7.19
C GLY A 162 -12.53 -0.27 -6.49
N LEU A 163 -13.14 -1.19 -7.24
CA LEU A 163 -13.99 -2.25 -6.67
C LEU A 163 -13.16 -3.21 -5.80
N LEU A 164 -12.00 -3.66 -6.28
CA LEU A 164 -11.09 -4.54 -5.53
C LEU A 164 -10.56 -3.85 -4.27
N LEU A 165 -10.17 -2.57 -4.38
CA LEU A 165 -9.69 -1.79 -3.25
C LEU A 165 -10.78 -1.64 -2.19
N SER A 166 -12.02 -1.36 -2.61
CA SER A 166 -13.18 -1.29 -1.71
C SER A 166 -13.35 -2.60 -0.94
N ALA A 167 -13.27 -3.74 -1.63
CA ALA A 167 -13.37 -5.06 -0.98
C ALA A 167 -12.26 -5.28 0.06
N ILE A 168 -11.00 -4.98 -0.28
CA ILE A 168 -9.86 -5.09 0.64
C ILE A 168 -10.06 -4.15 1.85
N ALA A 169 -10.54 -2.94 1.60
CA ALA A 169 -10.76 -1.93 2.61
C ALA A 169 -11.87 -2.32 3.60
N VAL A 170 -12.99 -2.83 3.09
CA VAL A 170 -14.08 -3.40 3.91
C VAL A 170 -13.58 -4.58 4.73
N GLN A 171 -12.78 -5.47 4.16
CA GLN A 171 -12.18 -6.58 4.89
C GLN A 171 -11.27 -6.11 6.04
N LEU A 172 -10.40 -5.14 5.78
CA LEU A 172 -9.53 -4.53 6.81
C LEU A 172 -10.34 -3.92 7.96
N VAL A 173 -11.42 -3.20 7.65
CA VAL A 173 -12.30 -2.60 8.66
C VAL A 173 -13.02 -3.69 9.46
N ALA A 174 -13.58 -4.71 8.79
CA ALA A 174 -14.28 -5.81 9.45
C ALA A 174 -13.34 -6.61 10.37
N ASP A 175 -12.17 -7.00 9.87
CA ASP A 175 -11.15 -7.72 10.65
C ASP A 175 -10.71 -6.90 11.87
N SER A 176 -10.53 -5.58 11.70
CA SER A 176 -10.18 -4.69 12.80
C SER A 176 -11.27 -4.61 13.86
N ALA A 177 -12.55 -4.52 13.45
CA ALA A 177 -13.68 -4.43 14.36
C ALA A 177 -13.87 -5.72 15.16
N ILE A 178 -13.75 -6.89 14.49
CA ILE A 178 -13.81 -8.20 15.15
C ILE A 178 -12.65 -8.35 16.13
N ALA A 179 -11.44 -7.96 15.75
CA ALA A 179 -10.29 -8.04 16.63
C ALA A 179 -10.46 -7.14 17.87
N PHE A 180 -10.99 -5.93 17.71
CA PHE A 180 -11.34 -5.05 18.83
C PHE A 180 -12.37 -5.67 19.77
N ALA A 181 -13.45 -6.22 19.21
CA ALA A 181 -14.52 -6.84 20.00
C ALA A 181 -14.07 -8.07 20.79
N ARG A 182 -12.96 -8.73 20.38
CA ARG A 182 -12.35 -9.83 21.14
C ARG A 182 -11.36 -9.37 22.21
N THR A 183 -10.89 -8.13 22.13
CA THR A 183 -9.92 -7.55 23.08
C THR A 183 -10.56 -6.73 24.19
N VAL A 184 -11.83 -6.36 24.05
CA VAL A 184 -12.69 -5.74 25.09
C VAL A 184 -13.55 -6.82 25.72
#